data_AF-A0A661ZC30-F1
#
_entry.id   AF-A0A661ZC30-F1
#
_cell.length_a   1.000
_cell.length_b   1.000
_cell.length_c   1.000
_cell.angle_alpha   90.00
_cell.angle_beta   90.00
_cell.angle_gamma   90.00
#
_symmetry.space_group_name_H-M   'P 1'
#
loop_
_entity.id
_entity.type
_entity.pdbx_description
1 polymer ?
#
loop_
_entity_poly.entity_id
_entity_poly.type
_entity_poly.pdbx_seq_one_letter_code
_entity_poly.pdbx_strand_id
1 'polypeptide(L)'
;MKIYIHEQDNWPYFNWDSNKVLLKLGETRNLQGKLLGKMETLGFDLQNEAVLNTLTLDVLKSSEIEGEFLEKEQVRSSIARRLGIDIAGSVHSERNVEGIVEMMLDATQRYSVPLTSERLFDWHAALFPTG
;
A
#
# COMPACT_ATOMS: atom_id res chain seq x y z
N MET A 1 -16.41 -18.01 22.40
CA MET A 1 -15.06 -17.73 21.90
C MET A 1 -15.13 -16.39 21.21
N LYS A 2 -14.33 -15.40 21.62
CA LYS A 2 -14.26 -14.10 20.93
C LYS A 2 -13.44 -14.29 19.67
N ILE A 3 -14.04 -14.04 18.51
CA ILE A 3 -13.46 -14.33 17.19
C ILE A 3 -12.69 -13.12 16.70
N TYR A 4 -13.21 -11.92 16.95
CA TYR A 4 -12.61 -10.69 16.44
C TYR A 4 -11.78 -9.98 17.51
N ILE A 5 -10.73 -9.29 17.07
CA ILE A 5 -9.80 -8.57 17.96
C ILE A 5 -10.49 -7.50 18.81
N HIS A 6 -11.53 -6.84 18.27
CA HIS A 6 -12.28 -5.80 18.96
C HIS A 6 -13.26 -6.35 20.03
N GLU A 7 -13.52 -7.65 20.01
CA GLU A 7 -14.34 -8.31 21.03
C GLU A 7 -13.53 -8.61 22.30
N GLN A 8 -12.20 -8.60 22.23
CA GLN A 8 -11.32 -8.89 23.36
C GLN A 8 -11.49 -7.86 24.48
N ASP A 9 -11.49 -8.31 25.74
CA ASP A 9 -11.78 -7.43 26.90
C ASP A 9 -10.76 -6.30 27.04
N ASN A 10 -9.54 -6.51 26.57
CA ASN A 10 -8.47 -5.52 26.62
C ASN A 10 -8.37 -4.67 25.36
N TRP A 11 -9.28 -4.75 24.39
CA TRP A 11 -9.26 -3.85 23.24
C TRP A 11 -9.41 -2.38 23.70
N PRO A 12 -8.61 -1.42 23.19
CA PRO A 12 -7.52 -1.55 22.21
C PRO A 12 -6.12 -1.70 22.83
N TYR A 13 -6.03 -1.92 24.14
CA TYR A 13 -4.80 -2.07 24.92
C TYR A 13 -4.19 -3.48 24.80
N PHE A 14 -3.46 -3.69 23.71
CA PHE A 14 -2.76 -4.94 23.44
C PHE A 14 -1.54 -5.14 24.34
N ASN A 15 -1.34 -6.40 24.76
CA ASN A 15 -0.09 -6.87 25.35
C ASN A 15 0.53 -7.90 24.39
N TRP A 16 1.85 -7.90 24.27
CA TRP A 16 2.58 -8.89 23.45
C TRP A 16 3.68 -9.57 24.27
N ASP A 17 3.97 -10.82 23.89
CA ASP A 17 5.08 -11.57 24.46
C ASP A 17 6.33 -11.35 23.62
N SER A 18 7.26 -10.56 24.15
CA SER A 18 8.53 -10.24 23.50
C SER A 18 9.32 -11.50 23.12
N ASN A 19 9.28 -12.57 23.92
CA ASN A 19 10.03 -13.79 23.61
C ASN A 19 9.50 -14.50 22.36
N LYS A 20 8.20 -14.34 22.05
CA LYS A 20 7.57 -14.91 20.85
C LYS A 20 7.80 -14.06 19.60
N VAL A 21 7.91 -12.73 19.75
CA VAL A 21 7.94 -11.80 18.61
C VAL A 21 9.36 -11.39 18.22
N LEU A 22 10.27 -11.23 19.19
CA LEU A 22 11.59 -10.63 18.94
C LEU A 22 12.43 -11.39 17.91
N LEU A 23 12.40 -12.74 17.92
CA LEU A 23 13.16 -13.53 16.95
C LEU A 23 12.68 -13.27 15.52
N LYS A 24 11.35 -13.32 15.30
CA LYS A 24 10.76 -13.05 13.98
C LYS A 24 10.96 -11.61 13.54
N LEU A 25 10.82 -10.65 14.46
CA LEU A 25 11.09 -9.25 14.17
C LEU A 25 12.55 -9.02 13.75
N GLY A 26 13.51 -9.68 14.43
CA GLY A 26 14.93 -9.61 14.09
C GLY A 26 15.23 -10.18 12.70
N GLU A 27 14.66 -11.34 12.37
CA GLU A 27 14.76 -11.94 11.03
C GLU A 27 14.19 -10.99 9.95
N THR A 28 13.00 -10.44 10.18
CA THR A 28 12.34 -9.50 9.26
C THR A 28 13.16 -8.23 9.06
N ARG A 29 13.70 -7.64 10.14
CA ARG A 29 14.55 -6.44 10.05
C ARG A 29 15.85 -6.72 9.28
N ASN A 30 16.46 -7.88 9.47
CA ASN A 30 17.65 -8.26 8.71
C ASN A 30 17.36 -8.38 7.20
N LEU A 31 16.25 -9.00 6.83
CA LEU A 31 15.82 -9.12 5.44
C LEU A 31 15.45 -7.77 4.83
N GLN A 32 14.74 -6.92 5.58
CA GLN A 32 14.44 -5.55 5.17
C GLN A 32 15.72 -4.76 4.88
N GLY A 33 16.73 -4.82 5.77
CA GLY A 33 18.01 -4.15 5.56
C GLY A 33 18.76 -4.66 4.32
N LYS A 34 18.76 -5.97 4.06
CA LYS A 34 19.34 -6.56 2.85
C LYS A 34 18.64 -6.08 1.58
N LEU A 35 17.31 -5.96 1.61
CA LEU A 35 16.52 -5.46 0.49
C LEU A 35 16.86 -3.99 0.21
N LEU A 36 16.86 -3.14 1.24
CA LEU A 36 17.20 -1.72 1.11
C LEU A 36 18.62 -1.54 0.56
N GLY A 37 19.61 -2.26 1.11
CA GLY A 37 20.98 -2.19 0.60
C GLY A 37 21.10 -2.62 -0.87
N LYS A 38 20.35 -3.63 -1.31
CA LYS A 38 20.29 -4.00 -2.74
C LYS A 38 19.64 -2.91 -3.58
N MET A 39 18.53 -2.33 -3.12
CA MET A 39 17.84 -1.25 -3.81
C MET A 39 18.75 -0.03 -4.00
N GLU A 40 19.53 0.35 -3.00
CA GLU A 40 20.49 1.47 -3.07
C GLU A 40 21.59 1.26 -4.12
N THR A 41 21.92 0.01 -4.47
CA THR A 41 22.90 -0.28 -5.53
C THR A 41 22.32 -0.22 -6.94
N LEU A 42 21.00 -0.14 -7.09
CA LEU A 42 20.35 0.02 -8.39
C LEU A 42 20.46 1.46 -8.88
N GLY A 43 20.56 1.66 -10.18
CA GLY A 43 20.39 2.99 -10.78
C GLY A 43 18.94 3.50 -10.64
N PHE A 44 18.74 4.82 -10.72
CA PHE A 44 17.43 5.45 -10.52
C PHE A 44 16.32 4.85 -11.39
N ASP A 45 16.59 4.54 -12.65
CA ASP A 45 15.58 3.95 -13.55
C ASP A 45 15.08 2.60 -13.06
N LEU A 46 15.99 1.75 -12.56
CA LEU A 46 15.63 0.44 -12.03
C LEU A 46 14.92 0.55 -10.67
N GLN A 47 15.27 1.54 -9.85
CA GLN A 47 14.56 1.82 -8.60
C GLN A 47 13.12 2.26 -8.89
N ASN A 48 12.94 3.20 -9.83
CA ASN A 48 11.62 3.68 -10.24
C ASN A 48 10.75 2.55 -10.80
N GLU A 49 11.32 1.70 -11.65
CA GLU A 49 10.60 0.55 -12.20
C GLU A 49 10.22 -0.47 -11.11
N ALA A 50 11.11 -0.71 -10.13
CA ALA A 50 10.80 -1.59 -9.00
C ALA A 50 9.65 -1.02 -8.15
N VAL A 51 9.70 0.28 -7.81
CA VAL A 51 8.64 0.96 -7.04
C VAL A 51 7.31 0.92 -7.79
N LEU A 52 7.32 1.25 -9.08
CA LEU A 52 6.12 1.24 -9.91
C LEU A 52 5.51 -0.17 -9.98
N ASN A 53 6.32 -1.21 -10.13
CA ASN A 53 5.85 -2.60 -10.13
C ASN A 53 5.29 -3.04 -8.78
N THR A 54 5.97 -2.69 -7.68
CA THR A 54 5.50 -3.03 -6.33
C THR A 54 4.16 -2.37 -6.03
N LEU A 55 4.01 -1.07 -6.27
CA LEU A 55 2.76 -0.36 -6.01
C LEU A 55 1.62 -0.82 -6.92
N THR A 56 1.92 -1.14 -8.19
CA THR A 56 0.93 -1.71 -9.11
C THR A 56 0.42 -3.05 -8.57
N LEU A 57 1.33 -3.90 -8.10
CA LEU A 57 0.97 -5.20 -7.54
C LEU A 57 0.17 -5.05 -6.24
N ASP A 58 0.56 -4.14 -5.35
CA ASP A 58 -0.14 -3.90 -4.09
C ASP A 58 -1.60 -3.46 -4.35
N VAL A 59 -1.82 -2.51 -5.27
CA VAL A 59 -3.17 -2.07 -5.64
C VAL A 59 -4.00 -3.24 -6.19
N LEU A 60 -3.44 -4.03 -7.11
CA LEU A 60 -4.15 -5.16 -7.70
C LEU A 60 -4.50 -6.22 -6.65
N LYS A 61 -3.53 -6.61 -5.80
CA LYS A 61 -3.73 -7.67 -4.82
C LYS A 61 -4.61 -7.27 -3.66
N SER A 62 -4.54 -6.02 -3.21
CA SER A 62 -5.49 -5.49 -2.22
C SER A 62 -6.92 -5.46 -2.79
N SER A 63 -7.10 -5.04 -4.05
CA SER A 63 -8.42 -5.01 -4.68
C SER A 63 -8.99 -6.42 -4.89
N GLU A 64 -8.16 -7.38 -5.31
CA GLU A 64 -8.58 -8.77 -5.49
C GLU A 64 -9.09 -9.43 -4.20
N ILE A 65 -8.56 -9.05 -3.02
CA ILE A 65 -9.05 -9.52 -1.72
C ILE A 65 -10.50 -9.07 -1.47
N GLU A 66 -10.84 -7.86 -1.93
CA GLU A 66 -12.19 -7.30 -1.84
C GLU A 66 -13.12 -7.78 -2.98
N GLY A 67 -12.62 -8.63 -3.88
CA GLY A 67 -13.36 -9.14 -5.04
C GLY A 67 -13.34 -8.22 -6.27
N GLU A 68 -12.52 -7.17 -6.24
CA GLU A 68 -12.37 -6.20 -7.33
C GLU A 68 -11.18 -6.56 -8.23
N PHE A 69 -11.44 -6.73 -9.53
CA PHE A 69 -10.44 -7.11 -10.52
C PHE A 69 -10.14 -5.94 -11.45
N LEU A 70 -9.10 -5.17 -11.12
CA LEU A 70 -8.72 -3.99 -11.89
C LEU A 70 -7.84 -4.35 -13.09
N GLU A 71 -7.92 -3.55 -14.15
CA GLU A 71 -7.04 -3.66 -15.31
C GLU A 71 -5.64 -3.14 -14.95
N LYS A 72 -4.62 -4.00 -15.15
CA LYS A 72 -3.25 -3.75 -14.70
C LYS A 72 -2.63 -2.53 -15.35
N GLU A 73 -2.81 -2.33 -16.65
CA GLU A 73 -2.19 -1.22 -17.37
C GLU A 73 -2.80 0.13 -16.97
N GLN A 74 -4.10 0.18 -16.65
CA GLN A 74 -4.74 1.35 -16.05
C GLN A 74 -4.16 1.68 -14.67
N VAL A 75 -4.01 0.68 -13.78
CA VAL A 75 -3.41 0.87 -12.46
C VAL A 75 -1.97 1.38 -12.59
N ARG A 76 -1.15 0.70 -13.40
CA ARG A 76 0.24 1.08 -13.65
C ARG A 76 0.36 2.48 -14.23
N SER A 77 -0.50 2.84 -15.18
CA SER A 77 -0.49 4.17 -15.80
C SER A 77 -0.84 5.28 -14.82
N SER A 78 -1.82 5.05 -13.94
CA SER A 78 -2.21 6.03 -12.91
C SER A 78 -1.08 6.24 -11.90
N ILE A 79 -0.45 5.16 -11.42
CA ILE A 79 0.68 5.23 -10.49
C ILE A 79 1.86 5.94 -11.14
N ALA A 80 2.24 5.58 -12.36
CA ALA A 80 3.37 6.19 -13.08
C ALA A 80 3.19 7.71 -13.20
N ARG A 81 1.99 8.17 -13.58
CA ARG A 81 1.67 9.60 -13.69
C ARG A 81 1.83 10.32 -12.36
N ARG A 82 1.36 9.73 -11.25
CA ARG A 82 1.45 10.33 -9.91
C ARG A 82 2.87 10.32 -9.34
N LEU A 83 3.70 9.38 -9.76
CA LEU A 83 5.13 9.31 -9.42
C LEU A 83 6.01 10.17 -10.34
N GLY A 84 5.47 10.75 -11.41
CA GLY A 84 6.24 11.49 -12.40
C GLY A 84 7.17 10.61 -13.24
N ILE A 85 6.85 9.32 -13.37
CA ILE A 85 7.60 8.35 -14.19
C ILE A 85 7.01 8.36 -15.60
N ASP A 86 7.83 8.66 -16.60
CA ASP A 86 7.44 8.58 -18.00
C ASP A 86 7.39 7.12 -18.45
N ILE A 87 6.25 6.70 -19.01
CA ILE A 87 6.06 5.35 -19.54
C ILE A 87 5.48 5.43 -20.95
N ALA A 88 6.07 4.67 -21.87
CA ALA A 88 5.52 4.50 -23.20
C ALA A 88 4.17 3.76 -23.11
N GLY A 89 3.16 4.25 -23.84
CA GLY A 89 1.86 3.58 -23.92
C GLY A 89 0.96 3.77 -22.69
N SER A 90 1.13 4.84 -21.92
CA SER A 90 0.21 5.19 -20.82
C SER A 90 -1.24 5.22 -21.31
N VAL A 91 -2.11 4.47 -20.63
CA VAL A 91 -3.55 4.41 -20.93
C VAL A 91 -4.34 5.33 -20.00
N HIS A 92 -5.54 5.71 -20.43
CA HIS A 92 -6.48 6.39 -19.56
C HIS A 92 -7.04 5.42 -18.51
N SER A 93 -7.05 5.84 -17.25
CA SER A 93 -7.56 5.05 -16.14
C SER A 93 -8.95 5.53 -15.76
N GLU A 94 -9.85 4.60 -15.49
CA GLU A 94 -11.20 4.88 -15.02
C GLU A 94 -11.19 5.51 -13.62
N ARG A 95 -12.28 6.21 -13.27
CA ARG A 95 -12.34 6.98 -12.01
C ARG A 95 -12.28 6.11 -10.75
N ASN A 96 -12.81 4.89 -10.80
CA ASN A 96 -12.69 3.91 -9.71
C ASN A 96 -11.22 3.51 -9.50
N VAL A 97 -10.46 3.28 -10.58
CA VAL A 97 -9.02 2.99 -10.52
C VAL A 97 -8.26 4.17 -9.92
N GLU A 98 -8.55 5.38 -10.36
CA GLU A 98 -7.94 6.60 -9.82
C GLU A 98 -8.17 6.77 -8.32
N GLY A 99 -9.38 6.50 -7.83
CA GLY A 99 -9.71 6.58 -6.41
C GLY A 99 -8.93 5.58 -5.55
N ILE A 100 -8.84 4.33 -6.00
CA ILE A 100 -8.08 3.28 -5.30
C ILE A 100 -6.59 3.61 -5.30
N VAL A 101 -6.04 4.01 -6.45
CA VAL A 101 -4.63 4.37 -6.58
C VAL A 101 -4.29 5.57 -5.68
N GLU A 102 -5.15 6.59 -5.62
CA GLU A 102 -4.94 7.76 -4.78
C GLU A 102 -4.88 7.41 -3.28
N MET A 103 -5.85 6.63 -2.80
CA MET A 103 -5.88 6.14 -1.42
C MET A 103 -4.64 5.29 -1.11
N MET A 104 -4.29 4.35 -1.98
CA MET A 104 -3.14 3.45 -1.77
C MET A 104 -1.81 4.20 -1.76
N LEU A 105 -1.63 5.21 -2.62
CA LEU A 105 -0.42 6.04 -2.61
C LEU A 105 -0.33 6.91 -1.36
N ASP A 106 -1.45 7.47 -0.88
CA ASP A 106 -1.44 8.20 0.39
C ASP A 106 -1.07 7.26 1.56
N ALA A 107 -1.70 6.09 1.65
CA ALA A 107 -1.44 5.11 2.70
C ALA A 107 0.02 4.62 2.70
N THR A 108 0.59 4.36 1.52
CA THR A 108 1.94 3.77 1.38
C THR A 108 3.07 4.79 1.39
N GLN A 109 2.84 6.04 0.97
CA GLN A 109 3.89 7.07 0.94
C GLN A 109 3.85 8.01 2.13
N ARG A 110 2.66 8.28 2.69
CA ARG A 110 2.48 9.15 3.85
C ARG A 110 2.15 8.34 5.11
N TYR A 111 2.75 7.17 5.25
CA TYR A 111 2.57 6.28 6.41
C TYR A 111 3.02 6.92 7.73
N SER A 112 3.91 7.92 7.68
CA SER A 112 4.37 8.67 8.85
C SER A 112 3.39 9.77 9.29
N VAL A 113 2.43 10.13 8.43
CA VAL A 113 1.38 11.11 8.77
C VAL A 113 0.31 10.42 9.61
N PRO A 114 -0.19 11.03 10.70
CA PRO A 114 -1.26 10.47 11.51
C PRO A 114 -2.50 10.11 10.69
N LEU A 115 -3.18 9.03 11.08
CA LEU A 115 -4.50 8.68 10.54
C LEU A 115 -5.57 9.49 11.29
N THR A 116 -6.00 10.59 10.68
CA THR A 116 -7.09 11.43 11.18
C THR A 116 -8.43 10.98 10.60
N SER A 117 -9.54 11.37 11.24
CA SER A 117 -10.88 11.11 10.69
C SER A 117 -11.07 11.75 9.32
N GLU A 118 -10.56 12.98 9.12
CA GLU A 118 -10.59 13.66 7.82
C GLU A 118 -9.89 12.84 6.73
N ARG A 119 -8.65 12.41 6.98
CA ARG A 119 -7.90 11.58 6.03
C ARG A 119 -8.60 10.26 5.72
N LEU A 120 -9.20 9.64 6.74
CA LEU A 120 -9.99 8.41 6.54
C LEU A 120 -11.24 8.65 5.69
N PHE A 121 -11.93 9.78 5.87
CA PHE A 121 -13.08 10.14 5.05
C PHE A 121 -12.70 10.55 3.64
N ASP A 122 -11.53 11.16 3.44
CA ASP A 122 -11.00 11.43 2.10
C ASP A 122 -10.72 10.12 1.35
N TRP A 123 -10.14 9.13 2.02
CA TRP A 123 -9.97 7.78 1.45
C TRP A 123 -11.31 7.15 1.08
N HIS A 124 -12.30 7.24 1.97
CA HIS A 124 -13.64 6.74 1.69
C HIS A 124 -14.27 7.46 0.48
N ALA A 125 -14.17 8.78 0.40
CA ALA A 125 -14.71 9.56 -0.72
C ALA A 125 -14.00 9.25 -2.04
N ALA A 126 -12.69 8.94 -2.00
CA ALA A 126 -11.94 8.50 -3.17
C ALA A 126 -12.45 7.14 -3.69
N LEU A 127 -12.73 6.20 -2.78
CA LEU A 127 -13.26 4.87 -3.13
C LEU A 127 -14.73 4.91 -3.56
N PHE A 128 -15.53 5.79 -2.95
CA PHE A 128 -16.98 5.89 -3.12
C PHE A 128 -17.41 7.32 -3.53
N PRO A 129 -17.04 7.78 -4.74
CA PRO A 129 -17.24 9.17 -5.16
C PRO A 129 -18.69 9.60 -5.34
N THR A 130 -19.66 8.68 -5.26
CA THR A 130 -21.10 8.96 -5.35
C THR A 130 -21.82 8.98 -3.99
N GLY A 131 -21.11 8.66 -2.90
CA GLY A 131 -21.71 8.46 -1.58
C GLY A 131 -22.37 7.09 -1.44
#